data_AF-A0A6I2J880-F1
#
_entry.id   AF-A0A6I2J880-F1
#
_cell.length_a   1.000
_cell.length_b   1.000
_cell.length_c   1.000
_cell.angle_alpha   90.00
_cell.angle_beta   90.00
_cell.angle_gamma   90.00
#
_symmetry.space_group_name_H-M   'P 1'
#
loop_
_entity.id
_entity.type
_entity.pdbx_description
1 polymer ?
#
loop_
_entity_poly.entity_id
_entity_poly.type
_entity_poly.pdbx_seq_one_letter_code
_entity_poly.pdbx_strand_id
1 'polypeptide(L)'
;MTKKQFFMYDPDNGFETYPTAELAKTAAEEAIDYYRGEAADGWADEVAQVCWGEIKQESQQTGLRPREHGDPGSCEMICDYALEDV
;
A
#
# COMPACT_ATOMS: atom_id res chain seq x y z
N MET A 1 -11.10 2.90 -14.71
CA MET A 1 -10.75 2.58 -13.31
C MET A 1 -9.97 3.76 -12.76
N THR A 2 -10.32 4.29 -11.59
CA THR A 2 -9.57 5.39 -10.97
C THR A 2 -8.31 4.81 -10.36
N LYS A 3 -7.12 5.28 -10.79
CA LYS A 3 -5.84 4.83 -10.25
C LYS A 3 -5.74 5.29 -8.79
N LYS A 4 -5.34 4.38 -7.90
CA LYS A 4 -5.24 4.68 -6.47
C LYS A 4 -3.84 5.22 -6.20
N GLN A 5 -3.74 6.53 -6.00
CA GLN A 5 -2.45 7.23 -5.87
C GLN A 5 -2.13 7.65 -4.43
N PHE A 6 -3.02 7.32 -3.48
CA PHE A 6 -2.86 7.67 -2.08
C PHE A 6 -2.94 6.41 -1.22
N PHE A 7 -2.28 6.45 -0.07
CA PHE A 7 -2.33 5.37 0.91
C PHE A 7 -2.63 5.89 2.30
N MET A 8 -3.17 5.01 3.13
CA MET A 8 -3.16 5.12 4.58
C MET A 8 -2.48 3.86 5.13
N TYR A 9 -1.70 4.03 6.18
CA TYR A 9 -1.13 2.94 6.96
C TYR A 9 -1.50 3.09 8.42
N ASP A 10 -1.99 2.02 9.02
CA ASP A 10 -2.08 1.84 10.46
C ASP A 10 -1.65 0.41 10.86
N PRO A 11 -1.22 0.18 12.11
CA PRO A 11 -0.75 -1.14 12.55
C PRO A 11 -1.81 -2.26 12.55
N ASP A 12 -3.11 -1.93 12.64
CA ASP A 12 -4.19 -2.92 12.73
C ASP A 12 -4.66 -3.38 11.34
N ASN A 13 -4.74 -2.47 10.36
CA ASN A 13 -5.22 -2.78 9.00
C ASN A 13 -4.11 -2.85 7.95
N GLY A 14 -2.92 -2.34 8.24
CA GLY A 14 -1.78 -2.33 7.33
C GLY A 14 -1.88 -1.26 6.24
N PHE A 15 -1.40 -1.58 5.03
CA PHE A 15 -1.33 -0.62 3.92
C PHE A 15 -2.58 -0.68 3.05
N GLU A 16 -3.36 0.40 3.06
CA GLU A 16 -4.56 0.56 2.25
C GLU A 16 -4.43 1.68 1.22
N THR A 17 -5.11 1.54 0.08
CA THR A 17 -4.99 2.48 -1.05
C THR A 17 -6.31 3.13 -1.43
N TYR A 18 -6.24 4.43 -1.71
CA TYR A 18 -7.38 5.31 -1.94
C TYR A 18 -7.22 6.10 -3.24
N PRO A 19 -8.34 6.44 -3.92
CA PRO A 19 -8.31 7.20 -5.17
C PRO A 19 -8.08 8.69 -4.98
N THR A 20 -8.27 9.24 -3.77
CA THR A 20 -8.07 10.66 -3.47
C THR A 20 -7.34 10.86 -2.15
N ALA A 21 -6.63 11.99 -2.03
CA ALA A 21 -5.95 12.41 -0.80
C ALA A 21 -6.94 12.54 0.37
N GLU A 22 -8.12 13.08 0.10
CA GLU A 22 -9.16 13.28 1.11
C GLU A 22 -9.58 11.95 1.74
N LEU A 23 -9.80 10.92 0.93
CA LEU A 23 -10.20 9.61 1.44
C LEU A 23 -9.09 8.94 2.26
N ALA A 24 -7.84 9.02 1.81
CA ALA A 24 -6.70 8.49 2.57
C ALA A 24 -6.53 9.21 3.92
N LYS A 25 -6.69 10.54 3.92
CA LYS A 25 -6.60 11.35 5.14
C LYS A 25 -7.77 11.07 6.09
N THR A 26 -9.00 10.97 5.57
CA THR A 26 -10.17 10.61 6.38
C THR A 26 -9.98 9.24 7.02
N ALA A 27 -9.50 8.24 6.28
CA ALA A 27 -9.22 6.92 6.85
C ALA A 27 -8.17 6.97 7.98
N ALA A 28 -7.13 7.80 7.82
CA ALA A 28 -6.12 7.98 8.87
C ALA A 28 -6.70 8.67 10.12
N GLU A 29 -7.56 9.67 9.94
CA GLU A 29 -8.28 10.33 11.04
C GLU A 29 -9.24 9.36 11.75
N GLU A 30 -9.96 8.51 11.01
CA GLU A 30 -10.83 7.48 11.55
C GLU A 30 -10.06 6.42 12.36
N ALA A 31 -8.87 6.00 11.90
CA ALA A 31 -7.99 5.10 12.65
C ALA A 31 -7.52 5.75 13.97
N ILE A 32 -7.11 7.02 13.94
CA ILE A 32 -6.73 7.77 15.15
C ILE A 32 -7.94 7.92 16.10
N ASP A 33 -9.13 8.15 15.57
CA ASP A 33 -10.37 8.24 16.35
C ASP A 33 -10.70 6.92 17.05
N TYR A 34 -10.45 5.78 16.39
CA TYR A 34 -10.56 4.46 16.99
C TYR A 34 -9.58 4.29 18.16
N TYR A 35 -8.29 4.59 17.97
CA TYR A 35 -7.30 4.59 19.06
C TYR A 35 -7.70 5.52 20.21
N ARG A 36 -8.29 6.68 19.91
CA ARG A 36 -8.76 7.63 20.93
C ARG A 36 -9.88 7.05 21.80
N GLY A 37 -10.74 6.21 21.23
CA GLY A 37 -11.80 5.51 21.96
C GLY A 37 -11.25 4.55 23.02
N GLU A 38 -10.11 3.92 22.73
CA GLU A 38 -9.45 2.94 23.61
C GLU A 38 -8.39 3.56 24.53
N ALA A 39 -8.10 4.86 24.39
CA ALA A 39 -7.00 5.54 25.07
C ALA A 39 -7.26 5.89 26.56
N ALA A 40 -8.15 5.16 27.26
CA ALA A 40 -8.60 5.48 28.62
C ALA A 40 -7.45 5.63 29.62
N ASP A 41 -6.46 4.74 29.55
CA ASP A 41 -5.25 4.75 30.39
C ASP A 41 -4.02 5.35 29.68
N GLY A 42 -4.22 5.98 28.53
CA GLY A 42 -3.16 6.52 27.67
C GLY A 42 -3.26 6.03 26.23
N TRP A 43 -2.47 6.62 25.34
CA TRP A 43 -2.41 6.23 23.94
C TRP A 43 -1.49 5.04 23.74
N ALA A 44 -1.89 4.12 22.87
CA ALA A 44 -1.03 3.07 22.36
C ALA A 44 0.15 3.71 21.59
N ASP A 45 1.38 3.24 21.79
CA ASP A 45 2.57 3.76 21.08
C ASP A 45 2.43 3.56 19.56
N GLU A 46 1.68 2.55 19.17
CA GLU A 46 1.30 2.19 17.81
C GLU A 46 0.59 3.32 17.05
N VAL A 47 -0.16 4.19 17.75
CA VAL A 47 -0.87 5.32 17.11
C VAL A 47 0.08 6.27 16.38
N ALA A 48 1.33 6.37 16.84
CA ALA A 48 2.35 7.23 16.23
C ALA A 48 2.78 6.75 14.84
N GLN A 49 2.44 5.51 14.46
CA GLN A 49 2.74 4.94 13.16
C GLN A 49 1.66 5.23 12.12
N VAL A 50 0.47 5.70 12.55
CA VAL A 50 -0.62 6.03 11.62
C VAL A 50 -0.18 7.17 10.71
N CYS A 51 -0.21 6.93 9.40
CA CYS A 51 0.14 7.93 8.41
C CYS A 51 -0.66 7.75 7.13
N TRP A 52 -0.75 8.81 6.34
CA TRP A 52 -1.25 8.76 4.99
C TRP A 52 -0.30 9.51 4.07
N GLY A 53 -0.33 9.20 2.78
CA GLY A 53 0.54 9.87 1.82
C GLY A 53 0.23 9.54 0.37
N GLU A 54 1.08 10.07 -0.50
CA GLU A 54 1.06 9.83 -1.93
C GLU A 54 1.98 8.67 -2.29
N ILE A 55 1.47 7.76 -3.11
CA ILE A 55 2.28 6.77 -3.81
C ILE A 55 2.97 7.50 -4.96
N LYS A 56 4.28 7.33 -5.11
CA LYS A 56 5.02 7.91 -6.25
C LYS A 56 5.24 6.89 -7.36
N GLN A 57 5.50 5.64 -6.98
CA GLN A 57 5.69 4.53 -7.90
C GLN A 57 5.07 3.27 -7.32
N GLU A 58 4.62 2.38 -8.21
CA GLU A 58 4.17 1.04 -7.84
C GLU A 58 4.90 0.00 -8.70
N SER A 59 5.07 -1.21 -8.16
CA SER A 59 5.66 -2.30 -8.93
C SER A 59 4.71 -2.71 -10.04
N GLN A 60 5.16 -2.61 -11.29
CA GLN A 60 4.42 -3.10 -12.46
C GLN A 60 5.16 -4.27 -13.09
N GLN A 61 4.38 -5.23 -13.58
CA GLN A 61 4.92 -6.38 -14.31
C GLN A 61 5.48 -5.90 -15.65
N THR A 62 6.72 -6.26 -15.93
CA THR A 62 7.41 -5.91 -17.17
C THR A 62 7.97 -7.16 -17.86
N GLY A 63 8.30 -7.03 -19.14
CA GLY A 63 9.04 -8.06 -19.88
C GLY A 63 8.35 -9.41 -19.97
N LEU A 64 7.01 -9.47 -19.93
CA LEU A 64 6.27 -10.73 -20.02
C LEU A 64 6.58 -11.43 -21.36
N ARG A 65 7.20 -12.61 -21.29
CA ARG A 65 7.57 -13.42 -22.45
C ARG A 65 7.48 -14.92 -22.17
N PRO A 66 7.37 -15.77 -23.20
CA PRO A 66 7.53 -17.21 -23.05
C PRO A 66 8.91 -17.57 -22.49
N ARG A 67 8.98 -18.69 -21.75
CA ARG A 67 10.22 -19.25 -21.24
C ARG A 67 11.05 -19.87 -22.36
N GLU A 68 12.36 -19.65 -22.30
CA GLU A 68 13.36 -20.22 -23.20
C GLU A 68 14.31 -21.20 -22.46
N HIS A 69 15.09 -21.98 -23.21
CA HIS A 69 16.03 -22.94 -22.62
C HIS A 69 17.16 -22.22 -21.87
N GLY A 70 17.32 -22.55 -20.58
CA GLY A 70 18.32 -21.94 -19.71
C GLY A 70 17.76 -20.85 -18.79
N ASP A 71 16.50 -20.42 -19.00
CA ASP A 71 15.82 -19.56 -18.05
C ASP A 71 15.55 -20.28 -16.71
N PRO A 72 15.63 -19.57 -15.56
CA PRO A 72 15.38 -20.14 -14.25
C PRO A 72 13.89 -20.45 -14.03
N GLY A 73 13.62 -21.43 -13.15
CA GLY A 73 12.26 -21.79 -12.74
C GLY A 73 11.51 -22.69 -13.73
N SER A 74 10.27 -23.00 -13.38
CA SER A 74 9.43 -23.98 -14.09
C SER A 74 8.15 -23.40 -14.72
N CYS A 75 7.94 -22.09 -14.65
CA CYS A 75 6.78 -21.42 -15.24
C CYS A 75 6.91 -21.30 -16.77
N GLU A 76 5.79 -21.39 -17.49
CA GLU A 76 5.78 -21.26 -18.96
C GLU A 76 6.04 -19.83 -19.44
N MET A 77 5.70 -18.86 -18.61
CA MET A 77 5.92 -17.44 -18.84
C MET A 77 6.87 -16.89 -17.79
N ILE A 78 7.71 -15.96 -18.20
CA ILE A 78 8.63 -15.22 -17.35
C ILE A 78 8.30 -13.74 -17.46
N CYS A 79 8.37 -13.05 -16.34
CA CYS A 79 8.27 -11.61 -16.23
C CYS A 79 9.22 -11.11 -15.15
N ASP A 80 9.42 -9.80 -15.14
CA ASP A 80 10.09 -9.08 -14.06
C ASP A 80 9.14 -8.03 -13.49
N TYR A 81 9.54 -7.36 -12.42
CA TYR A 81 8.83 -6.23 -11.85
C TYR A 81 9.79 -5.05 -11.69
N ALA A 82 9.33 -3.87 -12.13
CA ALA A 82 10.04 -2.61 -11.96
C ALA A 82 9.12 -1.60 -11.28
N LEU A 83 9.71 -0.62 -10.58
CA LEU A 83 8.97 0.54 -10.09
C LEU A 83 8.66 1.46 -11.27
N GLU A 84 7.37 1.78 -11.41
CA GLU A 84 6.86 2.66 -12.44
C GLU A 84 5.96 3.72 -11.81
N ASP A 85 5.94 4.93 -12.38
CA ASP A 85 5.17 6.05 -11.84
C ASP A 85 3.65 5.76 -11.79
N VAL A 86 3.01 6.22 -10.70
CA VAL A 86 1.55 6.10 -10.54
C VAL A 86 0.76 7.21 -11.22
#